data_AF-A0A3N5K9G6-F1
#
_entry.id   AF-A0A3N5K9G6-F1
#
_cell.length_a   1.000
_cell.length_b   1.000
_cell.length_c   1.000
_cell.angle_alpha   90.00
_cell.angle_beta   90.00
_cell.angle_gamma   90.00
#
_symmetry.space_group_name_H-M   'P 1'
#
loop_
_entity.id
_entity.type
_entity.pdbx_description
1 polymer ?
#
loop_
_entity_poly.entity_id
_entity_poly.type
_entity_poly.pdbx_seq_one_letter_code
_entity_poly.pdbx_strand_id
1 'polypeptide(L)' 'MRLQLRLLALACVAPALYAGGTATWEMNNYRDFVGGRFAGISLSRDGRLRLAPRLETVFTSDQPVIWSIAQG' A
#
# COMPACT_ATOMS: atom_id res chain seq x y z
N MET A 1 -48.91 -20.27 -10.18
CA MET A 1 -48.38 -18.96 -10.65
C MET A 1 -47.77 -18.08 -9.55
N ARG A 2 -48.52 -17.56 -8.57
CA ARG A 2 -47.95 -16.61 -7.58
C ARG A 2 -46.78 -17.16 -6.74
N LEU A 3 -46.83 -18.44 -6.37
CA LEU A 3 -45.75 -19.11 -5.62
C LEU A 3 -44.49 -19.30 -6.48
N GLN A 4 -44.67 -19.66 -7.75
CA GLN A 4 -43.55 -19.82 -8.71
C GLN A 4 -42.85 -18.49 -8.96
N LEU A 5 -43.60 -17.39 -9.05
CA LEU A 5 -43.04 -16.05 -9.19
C LEU A 5 -42.17 -15.65 -7.98
N ARG A 6 -42.62 -15.99 -6.77
CA ARG A 6 -41.86 -15.73 -5.53
C ARG A 6 -40.58 -16.55 -5.44
N LEU A 7 -40.64 -17.83 -5.84
CA LEU A 7 -39.46 -18.69 -5.89
C LEU A 7 -38.43 -18.21 -6.92
N LEU A 8 -38.90 -17.75 -8.09
CA LEU A 8 -38.02 -17.19 -9.12
C LEU A 8 -37.34 -15.89 -8.64
N ALA A 9 -38.10 -15.01 -7.99
CA ALA A 9 -37.58 -13.77 -7.41
C ALA A 9 -36.53 -14.05 -6.32
N LEU A 10 -36.76 -15.05 -5.46
CA LEU A 10 -35.82 -15.44 -4.42
C LEU A 10 -34.52 -16.02 -5.02
N ALA A 11 -34.63 -16.84 -6.07
CA ALA A 11 -33.49 -17.39 -6.78
C ALA A 11 -32.63 -16.31 -7.45
N CYS A 12 -33.24 -15.24 -7.97
CA CYS A 12 -32.51 -14.12 -8.58
C CYS A 12 -31.67 -13.30 -7.59
N VAL A 13 -32.05 -13.26 -6.31
CA VAL A 13 -31.37 -12.43 -5.29
C VAL A 13 -30.26 -13.22 -4.56
N ALA A 14 -30.30 -14.55 -4.61
CA ALA A 14 -29.31 -15.43 -3.96
C ALA A 14 -27.83 -15.10 -4.26
N PRO A 15 -27.39 -14.77 -5.50
CA PRO A 15 -25.98 -14.50 -5.77
C PRO A 15 -25.48 -13.16 -5.18
N ALA A 16 -26.37 -12.24 -4.81
CA ALA A 16 -25.98 -10.99 -4.13
C ALA A 16 -25.63 -11.20 -2.64
N LEU A 17 -25.87 -12.41 -2.11
CA LEU A 17 -25.53 -12.78 -0.73
C LEU A 17 -24.10 -13.31 -0.58
N TYR A 18 -23.29 -13.28 -1.66
CA TYR A 18 -21.86 -13.57 -1.55
C TYR A 18 -21.19 -12.55 -0.62
N ALA A 19 -20.95 -12.96 0.62
CA ALA A 19 -20.14 -12.20 1.56
C ALA A 19 -18.71 -12.12 1.03
N GLY A 20 -18.15 -10.91 0.99
CA GLY A 20 -16.76 -10.70 0.61
C GLY A 20 -15.84 -11.53 1.49
N GLY A 21 -15.01 -12.39 0.86
CA GLY A 21 -14.05 -13.22 1.57
C GLY A 21 -12.95 -12.41 2.25
N THR A 22 -12.21 -13.05 3.15
CA THR A 22 -11.02 -12.46 3.77
C THR A 22 -9.88 -12.42 2.75
N ALA A 23 -9.52 -11.23 2.28
CA ALA A 23 -8.32 -11.03 1.47
C ALA A 23 -7.12 -10.78 2.41
N THR A 24 -6.08 -11.59 2.29
CA THR A 24 -4.79 -11.33 2.94
C THR A 24 -3.92 -10.53 1.98
N TRP A 25 -3.62 -9.28 2.34
CA TRP A 25 -2.69 -8.44 1.61
C TRP A 25 -1.28 -8.67 2.14
N GLU A 26 -0.36 -9.05 1.25
CA GLU A 26 1.05 -9.18 1.58
C GLU A 26 1.85 -8.22 0.69
N MET A 27 2.52 -7.25 1.33
CA MET A 27 3.42 -6.30 0.66
C MET A 27 4.78 -6.98 0.47
N ASN A 28 4.92 -7.74 -0.61
CA ASN A 28 6.15 -8.46 -0.92
C ASN A 28 7.11 -7.63 -1.80
N ASN A 29 6.61 -6.64 -2.55
CA ASN A 29 7.43 -5.88 -3.48
C ASN A 29 7.50 -4.39 -3.16
N TYR A 30 8.68 -3.79 -3.40
CA TYR A 30 8.89 -2.35 -3.30
C TYR A 30 7.91 -1.54 -4.18
N ARG A 31 7.45 -2.12 -5.30
CA ARG A 31 6.44 -1.49 -6.18
C ARG A 31 5.09 -1.31 -5.49
N ASP A 32 4.73 -2.20 -4.57
CA ASP A 32 3.50 -2.11 -3.78
C ASP A 32 3.60 -0.95 -2.76
N PHE A 33 4.82 -0.54 -2.43
CA PHE A 33 5.13 0.55 -1.50
C PHE A 33 5.22 1.93 -2.18
N VAL A 34 5.59 1.97 -3.47
CA VAL A 34 5.96 3.20 -4.21
C VAL A 34 4.90 3.65 -5.22
N GLY A 35 3.68 3.11 -5.14
CA GLY A 35 2.59 3.53 -6.02
C GLY A 35 2.26 5.03 -5.98
N GLY A 36 2.64 5.73 -4.91
CA GLY A 36 2.42 7.16 -4.71
C GLY A 36 3.69 8.02 -4.84
N ARG A 37 3.52 9.28 -5.23
CA ARG A 37 4.59 10.30 -5.15
C ARG A 37 4.55 10.97 -3.79
N PHE A 38 5.63 10.82 -3.02
CA PHE A 38 5.75 11.42 -1.69
C PHE A 38 6.44 12.79 -1.76
N ALA A 39 5.78 13.84 -1.26
CA ALA A 39 6.34 15.18 -1.16
C ALA A 39 6.20 15.68 0.29
N GLY A 40 7.32 15.90 0.97
CA GLY A 40 7.32 16.34 2.38
C GLY A 40 6.88 15.28 3.40
N ILE A 41 6.65 14.05 2.96
CA ILE A 41 6.26 12.90 3.79
C ILE A 41 7.12 11.68 3.49
N SER A 42 7.26 10.79 4.47
CA SER A 42 7.91 9.49 4.38
C SER A 42 6.90 8.38 4.70
N LEU A 43 7.09 7.22 4.08
CA LEU A 43 6.32 6.00 4.36
C LEU A 43 7.22 5.01 5.09
N SER A 44 6.78 4.54 6.27
CA SER A 44 7.48 3.54 7.05
C SER A 44 7.13 2.12 6.59
N ARG A 45 7.97 1.14 6.94
CA ARG A 45 7.79 -0.27 6.55
C ARG A 45 6.46 -0.87 7.04
N ASP A 46 5.92 -0.39 8.15
CA ASP A 46 4.59 -0.76 8.68
C ASP A 46 3.44 0.02 8.03
N GLY A 47 3.71 0.80 6.97
CA GLY A 47 2.71 1.52 6.19
C GLY A 47 2.26 2.86 6.77
N ARG A 48 2.95 3.39 7.79
CA ARG A 48 2.59 4.70 8.38
C ARG A 48 3.21 5.85 7.62
N LEU A 49 2.43 6.89 7.38
CA LEU A 49 2.91 8.17 6.88
C LEU A 49 3.44 9.03 8.03
N ARG A 50 4.62 9.62 7.82
CA ARG A 50 5.26 10.57 8.73
C ARG A 50 5.78 11.77 7.95
N LEU A 51 6.06 12.88 8.62
CA LEU A 51 6.76 13.99 7.98
C LEU A 51 8.13 13.50 7.48
N ALA A 52 8.54 13.93 6.29
CA ALA A 52 9.89 13.63 5.81
C ALA A 52 10.90 14.37 6.70
N PRO A 53 12.03 13.72 7.08
CA PRO A 53 13.11 14.43 7.73
C PRO A 53 13.65 15.53 6.80
N ARG A 54 14.01 16.67 7.39
CA ARG A 54 14.68 17.74 6.64
C ARG A 54 16.05 17.24 6.20
N LEU A 55 16.26 17.13 4.89
CA LEU A 55 17.57 16.83 4.31
C LEU A 55 18.34 18.14 4.20
N GLU A 56 19.39 18.28 5.01
CA GLU A 56 20.29 19.42 4.99
C GLU A 56 21.68 18.90 4.66
N THR A 57 22.28 19.41 3.57
CA THR A 57 23.63 19.01 3.17
C THR A 57 24.63 19.61 4.14
N VAL A 58 25.19 18.77 5.01
CA VAL A 58 26.21 19.19 5.98
C VAL A 58 27.59 19.25 5.33
N PHE A 59 27.85 18.37 4.37
CA PHE A 59 29.11 18.30 3.65
C PHE A 59 28.89 17.74 2.25
N THR A 60 29.45 18.40 1.24
CA THR A 60 29.52 17.88 -0.13
C THR A 60 31.00 17.71 -0.46
N SER A 61 31.38 16.52 -0.93
CA SER A 61 32.75 16.25 -1.37
C SER A 61 32.80 16.26 -2.89
N ASP A 62 33.85 16.85 -3.45
CA ASP A 62 34.15 16.75 -4.89
C ASP A 62 34.82 15.41 -5.26
N GLN A 63 35.02 14.52 -4.28
CA GLN A 63 35.66 13.23 -4.45
C GLN A 63 34.62 12.09 -4.48
N PRO A 64 34.71 11.12 -5.40
CA PRO A 64 33.70 10.07 -5.58
C PRO A 64 33.67 8.98 -4.50
N VAL A 65 34.63 8.96 -3.56
CA VAL A 65 34.81 7.86 -2.58
C VAL A 65 34.57 8.32 -1.14
N ILE A 66 33.51 9.10 -0.91
CA ILE A 66 33.20 9.63 0.43
C ILE A 66 32.74 8.53 1.42
N TRP A 67 32.26 7.39 0.92
CA TRP A 67 31.73 6.32 1.77
C TRP A 67 32.81 5.39 2.37
N SER A 68 34.05 5.45 1.88
CA SER A 68 35.15 4.63 2.43
C SER A 68 35.68 5.13 3.77
N ILE A 69 35.41 6.39 4.12
CA ILE A 69 35.82 6.99 5.40
C ILE A 69 34.75 6.85 6.51
N ALA A 70 33.54 6.45 6.15
CA ALA A 70 32.48 6.18 7.11
C ALA A 70 32.70 4.79 7.73
N GLN A 71 33.50 4.72 8.81
CA GLN A 71 33.55 3.54 9.67
C GLN A 71 32.41 3.62 10.69
N GLY A 72 31.66 2.53 10.82
CA GLY A 72 30.63 2.34 11.83
C GLY A 72 31.20 1.88 13.15
#